data_AF-A0A2U2HHW6-F1
#
_entry.id   AF-A0A2U2HHW6-F1
#
_cell.length_a   1.000
_cell.length_b   1.000
_cell.length_c   1.000
_cell.angle_alpha   90.00
_cell.angle_beta   90.00
_cell.angle_gamma   90.00
#
_symmetry.space_group_name_H-M   'P 1'
#
loop_
_entity.id
_entity.type
_entity.pdbx_description
1 polymer ?
#
loop_
_entity_poly.entity_id
_entity_poly.type
_entity_poly.pdbx_seq_one_letter_code
_entity_poly.pdbx_strand_id
1 'polypeptide(L)'
;MVRTGAPFGYLILAIVFFLAFAVSCVALYRALKARPVGKVKALLSSVPIVFIALVVLANAGADELEWNPALPGEQALLGSWNDGVSELALRKNGRYACAGNACGALAGAGKWQRFGDFEVDFVPVAGAPVRWRITEHAGRYEFVAGAEGDPDAWQTEVTFGKEALVTRPR
;
A
#
# COMPACT_ATOMS: atom_id res chain seq x y z
N MET A 1 17.53 9.88 13.46
CA MET A 1 17.20 8.54 12.92
C MET A 1 17.14 8.68 11.42
N VAL A 2 18.16 8.21 10.69
CA VAL A 2 18.26 8.40 9.24
C VAL A 2 17.30 7.41 8.58
N ARG A 3 16.10 7.87 8.20
CA ARG A 3 15.15 7.09 7.39
C ARG A 3 15.59 7.24 5.93
N THR A 4 16.51 6.38 5.50
CA THR A 4 16.98 6.32 4.11
C THR A 4 15.82 5.97 3.19
N GLY A 5 15.61 6.80 2.15
CA GLY A 5 14.56 6.63 1.15
C GLY A 5 14.55 5.23 0.56
N ALA A 6 13.36 4.65 0.50
CA ALA A 6 13.09 3.25 0.25
C ALA A 6 13.53 2.66 -1.12
N PRO A 7 13.72 3.37 -2.27
CA PRO A 7 13.96 2.65 -3.53
C PRO A 7 15.36 2.02 -3.62
N PHE A 8 16.39 2.63 -3.02
CA PHE A 8 17.75 2.11 -3.14
C PHE A 8 17.97 0.85 -2.30
N GLY A 9 17.33 0.73 -1.14
CA GLY A 9 17.43 -0.45 -0.30
C GLY A 9 16.89 -1.69 -1.01
N TYR A 10 15.69 -1.60 -1.56
CA TYR A 10 15.09 -2.68 -2.34
C TYR A 10 15.84 -2.98 -3.64
N LEU A 11 16.37 -1.96 -4.32
CA LEU A 11 17.20 -2.15 -5.51
C LEU A 11 18.49 -2.92 -5.17
N ILE A 12 19.19 -2.53 -4.09
CA ILE A 12 20.39 -3.24 -3.63
C ILE A 12 20.02 -4.67 -3.24
N LEU A 13 18.92 -4.86 -2.51
CA LEU A 13 18.43 -6.18 -2.12
C LEU A 13 18.15 -7.04 -3.37
N ALA A 14 17.45 -6.49 -4.36
CA ALA A 14 17.13 -7.14 -5.62
C ALA A 14 18.39 -7.51 -6.41
N ILE A 15 19.39 -6.63 -6.46
CA ILE A 15 20.69 -6.91 -7.08
C ILE A 15 21.39 -8.05 -6.35
N VAL A 16 21.45 -8.02 -5.02
CA VAL A 16 22.06 -9.10 -4.22
C VAL A 16 21.33 -10.42 -4.44
N PHE A 17 19.99 -10.41 -4.47
CA PHE A 17 19.17 -11.58 -4.74
C PHE A 17 19.40 -12.13 -6.15
N PHE A 18 19.47 -11.26 -7.15
CA PHE A 18 19.75 -11.65 -8.52
C PHE A 18 21.14 -12.27 -8.68
N LEU A 19 22.16 -11.68 -8.04
CA LEU A 19 23.52 -12.23 -8.03
C LEU A 19 23.57 -13.58 -7.32
N ALA A 20 22.92 -13.71 -6.15
CA ALA A 20 22.83 -14.97 -5.42
C ALA A 20 22.12 -16.06 -6.25
N PHE A 21 21.04 -15.70 -6.95
CA PHE A 21 20.34 -16.58 -7.87
C PHE A 21 21.25 -17.03 -9.02
N ALA A 22 21.93 -16.09 -9.70
CA ALA A 22 22.84 -16.40 -10.80
C ALA A 22 23.98 -17.35 -10.36
N VAL A 23 24.60 -17.07 -9.22
CA VAL A 23 25.65 -17.94 -8.64
C VAL A 23 25.09 -19.33 -8.32
N SER A 24 23.89 -19.42 -7.76
CA SER A 24 23.24 -20.70 -7.43
C SER A 24 22.92 -21.52 -8.68
N CYS A 25 22.42 -20.88 -9.73
CA CYS A 25 22.17 -21.50 -11.03
C CYS A 25 23.48 -22.04 -11.67
N VAL A 26 24.56 -21.26 -11.62
CA VAL A 26 25.87 -21.70 -12.12
C VAL A 26 26.43 -22.87 -11.30
N ALA A 27 26.32 -22.82 -9.97
CA ALA A 27 26.74 -23.90 -9.09
C ALA A 27 25.95 -25.19 -9.34
N LEU A 28 24.64 -25.08 -9.49
CA LEU A 28 23.75 -26.19 -9.82
C LEU A 28 24.11 -26.80 -11.19
N TYR A 29 24.28 -25.97 -12.22
CA TYR A 29 24.69 -26.43 -13.56
C TYR A 29 26.03 -27.17 -13.51
N ARG A 30 27.03 -26.64 -12.81
CA ARG A 30 28.33 -27.30 -12.64
C ARG A 30 28.21 -28.62 -11.88
N ALA A 31 27.40 -28.68 -10.83
CA ALA A 31 27.15 -29.90 -10.07
C ALA A 31 26.44 -30.99 -10.90
N LEU A 32 25.50 -30.60 -11.76
CA LEU A 32 24.80 -31.51 -12.68
C LEU A 32 25.72 -32.03 -13.80
N LYS A 33 26.65 -31.20 -14.29
CA LYS A 33 27.61 -31.57 -15.34
C LYS A 33 28.76 -32.45 -14.80
N ALA A 34 29.08 -32.36 -13.51
CA ALA A 34 30.12 -33.17 -12.89
C ALA A 34 29.69 -34.65 -12.81
N ARG A 35 30.51 -35.57 -13.34
CA ARG A 35 30.36 -37.02 -13.10
C ARG A 35 31.41 -37.49 -12.09
N PRO A 36 31.02 -38.30 -11.09
CA PRO A 36 29.65 -38.71 -10.76
C PRO A 36 28.86 -37.56 -10.11
N VAL A 37 27.57 -37.44 -10.45
CA VAL A 37 26.70 -36.35 -9.99
C VAL A 37 26.50 -36.47 -8.48
N GLY A 38 27.09 -35.56 -7.73
CA GLY A 38 26.90 -35.48 -6.29
C GLY A 38 25.49 -34.97 -5.98
N LYS A 39 24.52 -35.88 -5.79
CA LYS A 39 23.11 -35.55 -5.47
C LYS A 39 22.98 -34.51 -4.34
N VAL A 40 23.84 -34.59 -3.33
CA VAL A 40 23.91 -33.65 -2.20
C VAL A 40 24.29 -32.24 -2.63
N LYS A 41 25.22 -32.08 -3.58
CA LYS A 41 25.64 -30.77 -4.10
C LYS A 41 24.55 -30.13 -4.95
N ALA A 42 23.84 -30.92 -5.74
CA ALA A 42 22.68 -30.44 -6.50
C ALA A 42 21.55 -29.97 -5.58
N LEU A 43 21.27 -30.73 -4.50
CA LEU A 43 20.25 -30.37 -3.52
C LEU A 43 20.61 -29.10 -2.74
N LEU A 44 21.85 -28.97 -2.28
CA LEU A 44 22.31 -27.75 -1.58
C LEU A 44 22.27 -26.51 -2.48
N SER A 45 22.50 -26.67 -3.78
CA SER A 45 22.51 -25.55 -4.74
C SER A 45 21.11 -25.08 -5.12
N SER A 46 20.06 -25.87 -4.89
CA SER A 46 18.67 -25.48 -5.16
C SER A 46 18.01 -24.76 -3.97
N VAL A 47 18.51 -24.92 -2.74
CA VAL A 47 17.96 -24.28 -1.54
C VAL A 47 17.84 -22.75 -1.68
N PRO A 48 18.87 -22.01 -2.14
CA PRO A 48 18.76 -20.57 -2.32
C PRO A 48 17.72 -20.18 -3.37
N ILE A 49 17.60 -20.94 -4.46
CA ILE A 49 16.63 -20.67 -5.53
C ILE A 49 15.20 -20.79 -4.98
N VAL A 50 14.93 -21.85 -4.23
CA VAL A 50 13.62 -22.07 -3.61
C VAL A 50 13.31 -20.96 -2.59
N PHE A 51 14.29 -20.58 -1.77
CA PHE A 51 14.13 -19.50 -0.81
C PHE A 51 13.79 -18.16 -1.49
N ILE A 52 14.49 -17.81 -2.57
CA ILE A 52 14.23 -16.59 -3.34
C ILE A 52 12.84 -16.62 -3.95
N ALA A 53 12.44 -17.75 -4.54
CA ALA A 53 11.11 -17.90 -5.12
C ALA A 53 10.00 -17.75 -4.07
N LEU A 54 10.19 -18.31 -2.87
CA LEU A 54 9.23 -18.14 -1.76
C LEU A 54 9.13 -16.69 -1.30
N VAL A 55 10.26 -15.97 -1.20
CA VAL A 55 10.26 -14.54 -0.85
C VAL A 55 9.53 -13.72 -1.91
N VAL A 56 9.80 -13.95 -3.19
CA VAL A 56 9.11 -13.25 -4.28
C VAL A 56 7.61 -13.54 -4.26
N LEU A 57 7.20 -14.81 -4.12
CA LEU A 57 5.78 -15.17 -4.04
C LEU A 57 5.09 -14.57 -2.81
N ALA A 58 5.78 -14.50 -1.67
CA ALA A 58 5.25 -13.90 -0.45
C ALA A 58 5.03 -12.39 -0.60
N ASN A 59 5.84 -11.70 -1.41
CA ASN A 59 5.74 -10.25 -1.63
C ASN A 59 4.88 -9.90 -2.86
N ALA A 60 4.71 -10.81 -3.82
CA ALA A 60 3.89 -10.58 -5.01
C ALA A 60 2.40 -10.34 -4.69
N GLY A 61 1.93 -10.76 -3.50
CA GLY A 61 0.58 -10.48 -3.00
C GLY A 61 0.48 -9.29 -2.05
N ALA A 62 1.57 -8.54 -1.80
CA ALA A 62 1.60 -7.48 -0.80
C ALA A 62 1.30 -6.08 -1.35
N ASP A 63 1.37 -5.87 -2.66
CA ASP A 63 1.30 -4.54 -3.29
C ASP A 63 0.03 -4.36 -4.15
N GLU A 64 -1.16 -4.66 -3.63
CA GLU A 64 -2.42 -4.26 -4.27
C GLU A 64 -2.84 -2.85 -3.81
N LEU A 65 -1.93 -1.87 -3.90
CA LEU A 65 -2.25 -0.46 -3.66
C LEU A 65 -2.59 0.23 -4.99
N GLU A 66 -3.85 0.55 -5.18
CA GLU A 66 -4.35 1.37 -6.28
C GLU A 66 -4.50 2.82 -5.82
N TRP A 67 -3.69 3.70 -6.41
CA TRP A 67 -3.62 5.13 -6.05
C TRP A 67 -4.77 5.95 -6.63
N ASN A 68 -5.44 5.46 -7.67
CA ASN A 68 -6.51 6.14 -8.39
C ASN A 68 -7.70 5.20 -8.59
N PRO A 69 -8.32 4.70 -7.51
CA PRO A 69 -9.41 3.74 -7.63
C PRO A 69 -10.61 4.35 -8.32
N ALA A 70 -11.27 3.56 -9.17
CA ALA A 70 -12.51 3.95 -9.82
C ALA A 70 -13.67 3.90 -8.80
N LEU A 71 -13.96 5.02 -8.16
CA LEU A 71 -15.06 5.10 -7.18
C LEU A 71 -16.43 5.07 -7.89
N PRO A 72 -17.40 4.26 -7.44
CA PRO A 72 -18.73 4.15 -8.05
C PRO A 72 -19.64 5.38 -7.78
N GLY A 73 -19.04 6.54 -7.49
CA GLY A 73 -19.72 7.81 -7.20
C GLY A 73 -19.56 8.27 -5.74
N GLU A 74 -20.12 9.44 -5.44
CA GLU A 74 -20.07 10.05 -4.11
C GLU A 74 -20.66 9.16 -3.01
N GLN A 75 -21.62 8.29 -3.36
CA GLN A 75 -22.26 7.35 -2.44
C GLN A 75 -21.26 6.37 -1.80
N ALA A 76 -20.17 6.05 -2.50
CA ALA A 76 -19.10 5.21 -1.95
C ALA A 76 -18.44 5.84 -0.72
N LEU A 77 -18.40 7.18 -0.68
CA LEU A 77 -17.74 7.96 0.36
C LEU A 77 -18.57 8.07 1.63
N LEU A 78 -19.89 7.97 1.52
CA LEU A 78 -20.80 8.18 2.63
C LEU A 78 -20.68 7.09 3.69
N GLY A 79 -20.96 7.43 4.95
CA GLY A 79 -20.93 6.51 6.08
C GLY A 79 -19.68 6.65 6.93
N SER A 80 -19.44 5.64 7.77
CA SER A 80 -18.32 5.62 8.72
C SER A 80 -17.07 5.01 8.12
N TRP A 81 -15.94 5.63 8.43
CA TRP A 81 -14.58 5.22 8.12
C TRP A 81 -13.83 5.09 9.43
N ASN A 82 -12.96 4.09 9.57
CA ASN A 82 -12.34 3.76 10.85
C ASN A 82 -10.82 3.74 10.78
N ASP A 83 -10.17 4.28 11.79
CA ASP A 83 -8.72 4.19 12.02
C ASP A 83 -8.46 3.82 13.48
N GLY A 84 -8.30 2.52 13.73
CA GLY A 84 -8.24 1.97 15.08
C GLY A 84 -9.50 2.30 15.87
N VAL A 85 -9.37 3.17 16.88
CA VAL A 85 -10.47 3.66 17.72
C VAL A 85 -11.06 4.99 17.23
N SER A 86 -10.50 5.56 16.18
CA SER A 86 -10.98 6.82 15.59
C SER A 86 -12.02 6.53 14.52
N GLU A 87 -13.05 7.35 14.43
CA GLU A 87 -14.13 7.23 13.47
C GLU A 87 -14.33 8.56 12.73
N LEU A 88 -14.42 8.49 11.40
CA LEU A 88 -14.80 9.59 10.51
C LEU A 88 -16.11 9.24 9.80
N ALA A 89 -17.16 10.03 10.03
CA ALA A 89 -18.46 9.85 9.44
C ALA A 89 -18.75 10.93 8.38
N LEU A 90 -18.90 10.54 7.11
CA LEU A 90 -19.26 11.41 5.99
C LEU A 90 -20.76 11.35 5.70
N ARG A 91 -21.43 12.51 5.69
CA ARG A 91 -22.88 12.63 5.49
C ARG A 91 -23.20 13.26 4.14
N LYS A 92 -24.32 12.83 3.54
CA LYS A 92 -24.83 13.30 2.24
C LYS A 92 -25.08 14.81 2.16
N ASN A 93 -25.27 15.47 3.29
CA ASN A 93 -25.45 16.93 3.34
C ASN A 93 -24.12 17.70 3.28
N GLY A 94 -23.01 17.05 2.89
CA GLY A 94 -21.67 17.64 2.82
C GLY A 94 -21.07 17.95 4.18
N ARG A 95 -21.57 17.35 5.27
CA ARG A 95 -20.98 17.50 6.62
C ARG A 95 -20.28 16.22 7.05
N TYR A 96 -19.23 16.37 7.85
CA TYR A 96 -18.57 15.24 8.50
C TYR A 96 -18.48 15.44 10.01
N ALA A 97 -18.30 14.34 10.72
CA ALA A 97 -17.87 14.31 12.11
C ALA A 97 -16.71 13.33 12.25
N CYS A 98 -15.74 13.65 13.07
CA CYS A 98 -14.56 12.86 13.35
C CYS A 98 -14.37 12.78 14.86
N ALA A 99 -14.17 11.57 15.39
CA ALA A 99 -13.85 11.34 16.79
C ALA A 99 -12.60 10.46 16.91
N GLY A 100 -11.74 10.73 17.90
CA GLY A 100 -10.53 9.96 18.15
C GLY A 100 -9.24 10.69 17.78
N ASN A 101 -8.12 10.00 17.94
CA ASN A 101 -6.78 10.60 17.86
C ASN A 101 -6.35 10.92 16.42
N ALA A 102 -6.87 10.19 15.43
CA ALA A 102 -6.56 10.42 14.02
C ALA A 102 -7.27 11.68 13.45
N CYS A 103 -8.14 12.35 14.22
CA CYS A 103 -8.90 13.51 13.78
C CYS A 103 -8.15 14.85 13.84
N GLY A 104 -6.83 14.84 14.12
CA GLY A 104 -6.04 16.06 14.36
C GLY A 104 -6.24 17.13 13.29
N ALA A 105 -6.07 16.78 12.01
CA ALA A 105 -6.23 17.71 10.88
C ALA A 105 -7.70 18.06 10.57
N LEU A 106 -8.65 17.22 10.99
CA LEU A 106 -10.08 17.39 10.74
C LEU A 106 -10.78 18.20 11.85
N ALA A 107 -10.11 18.47 12.97
CA ALA A 107 -10.63 19.23 14.12
C ALA A 107 -12.06 18.83 14.55
N GLY A 108 -12.36 17.52 14.46
CA GLY A 108 -13.60 16.91 14.95
C GLY A 108 -14.84 17.07 14.08
N ALA A 109 -15.05 18.16 13.35
CA ALA A 109 -16.21 18.31 12.47
C ALA A 109 -16.03 19.41 11.42
N GLY A 110 -16.78 19.33 10.33
CA GLY A 110 -16.73 20.33 9.28
C GLY A 110 -17.60 20.01 8.07
N LYS A 111 -17.21 20.59 6.93
CA LYS A 111 -17.77 20.27 5.62
C LYS A 111 -16.80 19.43 4.83
N TRP A 112 -17.31 18.56 3.98
CA TRP A 112 -16.49 17.84 3.02
C TRP A 112 -17.10 17.97 1.63
N GLN A 113 -16.27 17.88 0.61
CA GLN A 113 -16.68 17.81 -0.79
C GLN A 113 -15.71 16.93 -1.57
N ARG A 114 -16.23 16.20 -2.55
CA ARG A 114 -15.38 15.46 -3.49
C ARG A 114 -14.71 16.45 -4.44
N PHE A 115 -13.42 16.28 -4.67
CA PHE A 115 -12.63 17.04 -5.64
C PHE A 115 -12.04 16.07 -6.67
N GLY A 116 -12.47 16.19 -7.93
CA GLY A 116 -12.07 15.23 -8.97
C GLY A 116 -12.51 13.79 -8.67
N ASP A 117 -11.69 12.83 -9.09
CA ASP A 117 -12.05 11.42 -9.04
C ASP A 117 -11.70 10.76 -7.71
N PHE A 118 -10.55 11.09 -7.11
CA PHE A 118 -9.97 10.39 -5.96
C PHE A 118 -9.58 11.32 -4.81
N GLU A 119 -9.96 12.60 -4.84
CA GLU A 119 -9.64 13.54 -3.77
C GLU A 119 -10.89 14.02 -3.03
N VAL A 120 -10.71 14.37 -1.76
CA VAL A 120 -11.73 14.93 -0.88
C VAL A 120 -11.15 16.13 -0.16
N ASP A 121 -11.83 17.26 -0.31
CA ASP A 121 -11.56 18.46 0.48
C ASP A 121 -12.35 18.38 1.78
N PHE A 122 -11.65 18.58 2.88
CA PHE A 122 -12.23 18.78 4.20
C PHE A 122 -12.04 20.24 4.60
N VAL A 123 -13.12 20.89 5.02
CA VAL A 123 -13.14 22.24 5.58
C VAL A 123 -13.60 22.13 7.03
N PRO A 124 -12.66 22.02 7.99
CA PRO A 124 -12.99 21.96 9.41
C PRO A 124 -13.73 23.21 9.89
N VAL A 125 -14.49 23.07 10.99
CA VAL A 125 -15.07 24.24 11.68
C VAL A 125 -13.97 25.13 12.26
N ALA A 126 -12.86 24.53 12.69
CA ALA A 126 -11.69 25.21 13.19
C ALA A 126 -10.42 24.63 12.57
N GLY A 127 -9.55 25.48 12.01
CA GLY A 127 -8.31 25.06 11.34
C GLY A 127 -8.32 25.39 9.84
N ALA A 128 -7.26 24.96 9.16
CA ALA A 128 -7.13 25.12 7.72
C ALA A 128 -7.88 24.00 6.98
N PRO A 129 -8.41 24.26 5.77
CA PRO A 129 -8.85 23.20 4.88
C PRO A 129 -7.71 22.22 4.60
N VAL A 130 -8.04 20.93 4.47
CA VAL A 130 -7.09 19.89 4.11
C VAL A 130 -7.65 19.05 2.98
N ARG A 131 -6.77 18.61 2.09
CA ARG A 131 -7.12 17.73 0.97
C ARG A 131 -6.52 16.36 1.16
N TRP A 132 -7.38 15.34 1.14
CA TRP A 132 -6.99 13.95 1.28
C TRP A 132 -7.29 13.20 -0.01
N ARG A 133 -6.47 12.19 -0.30
CA ARG A 133 -6.65 11.27 -1.43
C ARG A 133 -7.31 9.99 -0.93
N ILE A 134 -8.05 9.33 -1.81
CA ILE A 134 -8.61 8.01 -1.58
C ILE A 134 -7.79 7.02 -2.40
N THR A 135 -7.34 5.97 -1.73
CA THR A 135 -6.62 4.84 -2.34
C THR A 135 -7.42 3.57 -2.07
N GLU A 136 -7.16 2.53 -2.86
CA GLU A 136 -7.68 1.19 -2.59
C GLU A 136 -6.52 0.26 -2.26
N HIS A 137 -6.61 -0.42 -1.14
CA HIS A 137 -5.63 -1.39 -0.70
C HIS A 137 -6.33 -2.67 -0.25
N ALA A 138 -6.00 -3.80 -0.90
CA ALA A 138 -6.59 -5.11 -0.61
C ALA A 138 -8.14 -5.09 -0.53
N GLY A 139 -8.78 -4.39 -1.47
CA GLY A 139 -10.25 -4.27 -1.55
C GLY A 139 -10.88 -3.35 -0.48
N ARG A 140 -10.09 -2.47 0.14
CA ARG A 140 -10.56 -1.46 1.10
C ARG A 140 -10.20 -0.08 0.59
N TYR A 141 -11.12 0.87 0.67
CA TYR A 141 -10.80 2.27 0.46
C TYR A 141 -10.17 2.85 1.72
N GLU A 142 -9.11 3.62 1.54
CA GLU A 142 -8.35 4.24 2.62
C GLU A 142 -8.04 5.69 2.27
N PHE A 143 -8.12 6.58 3.25
CA PHE A 143 -7.71 7.96 3.09
C PHE A 143 -6.20 8.11 3.24
N VAL A 144 -5.64 9.00 2.46
CA VAL A 144 -4.22 9.33 2.49
C VAL A 144 -4.11 10.83 2.70
N ALA A 145 -3.56 11.19 3.86
CA ALA A 145 -3.37 12.60 4.22
C ALA A 145 -2.25 13.23 3.39
N GLY A 146 -2.42 14.50 3.01
CA GLY A 146 -1.37 15.27 2.31
C GLY A 146 -1.29 15.00 0.81
N ALA A 147 -2.43 14.93 0.12
CA ALA A 147 -2.52 14.69 -1.32
C ALA A 147 -1.81 15.73 -2.21
N GLU A 148 -1.32 16.83 -1.63
CA GLU A 148 -0.56 17.87 -2.32
C GLU A 148 0.89 17.45 -2.67
N GLY A 149 1.34 16.28 -2.21
CA GLY A 149 2.66 15.72 -2.52
C GLY A 149 2.70 14.81 -3.76
N ASP A 150 3.89 14.64 -4.31
CA ASP A 150 4.21 13.63 -5.34
C ASP A 150 3.63 12.26 -4.93
N PRO A 151 2.80 11.60 -5.76
CA PRO A 151 2.28 10.26 -5.45
C PRO A 151 3.39 9.22 -5.25
N ASP A 152 4.60 9.47 -5.77
CA ASP A 152 5.78 8.64 -5.54
C ASP A 152 6.47 8.95 -4.19
N ALA A 153 5.97 9.91 -3.42
CA ALA A 153 6.42 10.16 -2.06
C ALA A 153 5.85 9.09 -1.12
N TRP A 154 6.63 8.02 -0.90
CA TRP A 154 6.39 6.88 0.00
C TRP A 154 6.17 7.23 1.50
N GLN A 155 5.89 8.48 1.86
CA GLN A 155 5.69 8.96 3.23
C GLN A 155 4.26 9.40 3.49
N THR A 156 3.30 8.77 2.85
CA THR A 156 1.92 9.11 3.09
C THR A 156 1.36 8.31 4.25
N GLU A 157 0.78 9.01 5.22
CA GLU A 157 0.10 8.39 6.35
C GLU A 157 -1.29 7.96 5.86
N VAL A 158 -1.45 6.65 5.70
CA VAL A 158 -2.75 6.03 5.44
C VAL A 158 -3.56 6.07 6.72
N THR A 159 -4.77 6.59 6.63
CA THR A 159 -5.70 6.74 7.74
C THR A 159 -7.11 6.42 7.27
N PHE A 160 -8.02 6.19 8.21
CA PHE A 160 -9.45 5.97 7.99
C PHE A 160 -9.77 5.04 6.81
N GLY A 161 -9.97 3.75 7.09
CA GLY A 161 -10.34 2.74 6.11
C GLY A 161 -11.83 2.37 6.14
N LYS A 162 -12.34 1.94 4.98
CA LYS A 162 -13.69 1.39 4.79
C LYS A 162 -13.64 0.30 3.71
N GLU A 163 -14.50 -0.71 3.80
CA GLU A 163 -14.59 -1.73 2.75
C GLU A 163 -14.99 -1.09 1.42
N ALA A 164 -14.30 -1.46 0.34
CA ALA A 164 -14.67 -1.02 -0.99
C ALA A 164 -16.06 -1.57 -1.33
N LEU A 165 -16.90 -0.75 -1.96
CA LEU A 165 -18.15 -1.25 -2.50
C LEU A 165 -17.80 -2.20 -3.64
N VAL A 166 -17.85 -3.50 -3.37
CA VAL A 166 -17.52 -4.52 -4.35
C VAL A 166 -18.53 -4.46 -5.50
N THR A 167 -18.23 -3.66 -6.51
CA THR A 167 -18.85 -3.79 -7.83
C THR A 167 -18.22 -4.98 -8.51
N ARG A 168 -18.66 -6.20 -8.15
CA ARG A 168 -18.34 -7.37 -8.98
C ARG A 168 -18.92 -7.07 -10.36
N PRO A 169 -18.12 -7.03 -11.44
CA PRO A 169 -18.68 -7.06 -12.77
C PRO A 169 -19.52 -8.34 -12.86
N ARG A 170 -20.81 -8.19 -13.15
CA ARG A 170 -21.69 -9.31 -13.49
C ARG A 170 -21.40 -9.78 -14.88
#